data_AF-A0A950NPX3-F1
#
_entry.id   AF-A0A950NPX3-F1
#
_cell.length_a   1.000
_cell.length_b   1.000
_cell.length_c   1.000
_cell.angle_alpha   90.00
_cell.angle_beta   90.00
_cell.angle_gamma   90.00
#
_symmetry.space_group_name_H-M   'P 1'
#
loop_
_entity.id
_entity.type
_entity.pdbx_description
1 polymer ?
#
loop_
_entity_poly.entity_id
_entity_poly.type
_entity_poly.pdbx_seq_one_letter_code
_entity_poly.pdbx_strand_id
1 'polypeptide(L)'
;MKSSTKLFLASATGALNTVNAYRPIAANVPVATMATMPASLTTSELPLQTIAVQQLAAFALASRGALNRPLGRAGLAVSAVSWLALWNLHREAQRAAGLLETALVDELGAGYRSRIVAPLTQPVDAPMRRVEIAFAPRGRRSRYLRAANQRYGEHGRRNLLDVWARADLPRDARAPV
;
A
#
# COMPACT_ATOMS: atom_id res chain seq x y z
N MET A 1 12.52 20.09 -24.66
CA MET A 1 11.15 20.17 -24.09
C MET A 1 11.03 21.39 -23.17
N LYS A 2 9.99 22.23 -23.33
CA LYS A 2 9.80 23.49 -22.56
C LYS A 2 9.54 23.20 -21.07
N SER A 3 9.98 24.09 -20.16
CA SER A 3 9.80 23.93 -18.71
C SER A 3 8.33 23.78 -18.28
N SER A 4 7.41 24.49 -18.96
CA SER A 4 5.96 24.37 -18.73
C SER A 4 5.42 22.97 -19.05
N THR A 5 5.89 22.36 -20.14
CA THR A 5 5.52 20.99 -20.54
C THR A 5 6.09 19.98 -19.55
N LYS A 6 7.34 20.16 -19.10
CA LYS A 6 7.96 19.33 -18.05
C LYS A 6 7.16 19.36 -16.75
N LEU A 7 6.75 20.54 -16.30
CA LEU A 7 5.95 20.70 -15.09
C LEU A 7 4.61 20.01 -15.20
N PHE A 8 3.89 20.22 -16.31
CA PHE A 8 2.60 19.58 -16.53
C PHE A 8 2.72 18.05 -16.54
N LEU A 9 3.68 17.50 -17.28
CA LEU A 9 3.90 16.05 -17.33
C LEU A 9 4.28 15.47 -15.97
N ALA A 10 5.22 16.10 -15.25
CA ALA A 10 5.59 15.66 -13.90
C ALA A 10 4.39 15.69 -12.94
N SER A 11 3.57 16.75 -13.02
CA SER A 11 2.36 16.89 -12.21
C SER A 11 1.32 15.82 -12.55
N ALA A 12 1.10 15.55 -13.84
CA ALA A 12 0.17 14.52 -14.29
C ALA A 12 0.63 13.13 -13.84
N THR A 13 1.92 12.79 -14.00
CA THR A 13 2.48 11.52 -13.53
C THR A 13 2.36 11.39 -12.00
N GLY A 14 2.68 12.46 -11.26
CA GLY A 14 2.54 12.47 -9.80
C GLY A 14 1.09 12.29 -9.33
N ALA A 15 0.14 12.95 -10.00
CA ALA A 15 -1.28 12.81 -9.71
C ALA A 15 -1.80 11.40 -10.05
N LEU A 16 -1.40 10.83 -11.19
CA LEU A 16 -1.75 9.45 -11.55
C LEU A 16 -1.22 8.43 -10.53
N ASN A 17 0.00 8.62 -10.06
CA ASN A 17 0.58 7.75 -9.04
C ASN A 17 -0.15 7.91 -7.69
N THR A 18 -0.56 9.12 -7.34
CA THR A 18 -1.40 9.41 -6.15
C THR A 18 -2.76 8.72 -6.24
N VAL A 19 -3.41 8.78 -7.40
CA VAL A 19 -4.66 8.05 -7.65
C VAL A 19 -4.44 6.54 -7.53
N ASN A 20 -3.34 6.01 -8.10
CA ASN A 20 -3.00 4.60 -8.01
C ASN A 20 -2.71 4.13 -6.57
N ALA A 21 -2.19 5.01 -5.71
CA ALA A 21 -1.97 4.75 -4.29
C ALA A 21 -3.29 4.66 -3.51
N TYR A 22 -4.29 5.48 -3.86
CA TYR A 22 -5.64 5.40 -3.28
C TYR A 22 -6.43 4.19 -3.76
N ARG A 23 -6.42 3.97 -5.08
CA ARG A 23 -7.18 2.91 -5.72
C ARG A 23 -6.35 2.40 -6.90
N PRO A 24 -5.82 1.17 -6.82
CA PRO A 24 -5.00 0.63 -7.89
C PRO A 24 -5.77 0.64 -9.21
N ILE A 25 -5.31 1.45 -10.17
CA ILE A 25 -5.98 1.71 -11.45
C ILE A 25 -6.05 0.42 -12.28
N ALA A 26 -5.06 -0.44 -12.12
CA ALA A 26 -4.92 -1.70 -12.83
C ALA A 26 -5.30 -2.93 -12.00
N ALA A 27 -6.09 -2.80 -10.93
CA ALA A 27 -6.36 -3.87 -9.96
C ALA A 27 -6.78 -5.23 -10.57
N ASN A 28 -7.43 -5.22 -11.74
CA ASN A 28 -7.90 -6.43 -12.42
C ASN A 28 -6.94 -6.95 -13.50
N VAL A 29 -5.83 -6.27 -13.75
CA VAL A 29 -4.84 -6.60 -14.78
C VAL A 29 -3.52 -6.92 -14.08
N PRO A 30 -3.18 -8.21 -13.88
CA PRO A 30 -2.04 -8.60 -13.05
C PRO A 30 -0.72 -7.96 -13.48
N VAL A 31 -0.44 -7.94 -14.78
CA VAL A 31 0.82 -7.38 -15.33
C VAL A 31 0.92 -5.88 -15.05
N ALA A 32 -0.16 -5.12 -15.26
CA ALA A 32 -0.18 -3.69 -15.04
C ALA A 32 -0.20 -3.34 -13.53
N THR A 33 -0.84 -4.16 -12.69
CA THR A 33 -0.70 -4.06 -11.23
C THR A 33 0.75 -4.21 -10.83
N MET A 34 1.44 -5.25 -11.31
CA MET A 34 2.84 -5.48 -10.95
C MET A 34 3.78 -4.37 -11.42
N ALA A 35 3.53 -3.75 -12.57
CA ALA A 35 4.34 -2.65 -13.07
C ALA A 35 4.17 -1.36 -12.26
N THR A 36 2.96 -1.10 -11.75
CA THR A 36 2.63 0.15 -11.05
C THR A 36 2.77 0.06 -9.53
N MET A 37 2.65 -1.16 -8.97
CA MET A 37 2.63 -1.41 -7.53
C MET A 37 3.83 -0.83 -6.78
N PRO A 38 5.10 -0.95 -7.23
CA PRO A 38 6.23 -0.42 -6.46
C PRO A 38 6.15 1.10 -6.24
N ALA A 39 5.73 1.84 -7.27
CA ALA A 39 5.60 3.30 -7.20
C ALA A 39 4.42 3.73 -6.31
N SER A 40 3.27 3.05 -6.42
CA SER A 40 2.11 3.34 -5.59
C SER A 40 2.31 2.91 -4.15
N LEU A 41 3.00 1.79 -3.89
CA LEU A 41 3.35 1.33 -2.55
C LEU A 41 4.21 2.39 -1.86
N THR A 42 5.27 2.85 -2.53
CA THR A 42 6.14 3.90 -1.97
C THR A 42 5.32 5.17 -1.63
N THR A 43 4.33 5.50 -2.47
CA THR A 43 3.48 6.68 -2.29
C THR A 43 2.46 6.52 -1.16
N SER A 44 1.89 5.33 -0.99
CA SER A 44 0.94 5.04 0.10
C SER A 44 1.63 4.92 1.45
N GLU A 45 2.86 4.38 1.48
CA GLU A 45 3.64 4.23 2.72
C GLU A 45 4.30 5.55 3.16
N LEU A 46 4.68 6.40 2.21
CA LEU A 46 5.43 7.64 2.44
C LEU A 46 4.74 8.85 1.79
N PRO A 47 3.48 9.18 2.14
CA PRO A 47 2.72 10.23 1.49
C PRO A 47 3.35 11.61 1.68
N LEU A 48 3.88 11.92 2.86
CA LEU A 48 4.50 13.22 3.17
C LEU A 48 5.81 13.43 2.41
N GLN A 49 6.63 12.38 2.31
CA GLN A 49 7.88 12.38 1.55
C GLN A 49 7.58 12.55 0.06
N THR A 50 6.50 11.93 -0.42
CA THR A 50 6.04 12.09 -1.80
C THR A 50 5.57 13.53 -2.09
N ILE A 51 4.84 14.16 -1.17
CA ILE A 51 4.51 15.59 -1.26
C ILE A 51 5.79 16.43 -1.36
N ALA A 52 6.78 16.19 -0.48
CA ALA A 52 8.02 16.95 -0.48
C ALA A 52 8.78 16.84 -1.82
N VAL A 53 8.89 15.63 -2.38
CA VAL A 53 9.51 15.42 -3.70
C VAL A 53 8.74 16.13 -4.82
N GLN A 54 7.40 16.05 -4.83
CA GLN A 54 6.57 16.75 -5.82
C GLN A 54 6.73 18.27 -5.71
N GLN A 55 6.77 18.83 -4.50
CA GLN A 55 6.99 20.25 -4.25
C GLN A 55 8.37 20.70 -4.73
N LEU A 56 9.44 19.97 -4.38
CA LEU A 56 10.79 20.29 -4.85
C LEU A 56 10.89 20.31 -6.38
N ALA A 57 10.28 19.33 -7.05
CA ALA A 57 10.22 19.29 -8.51
C ALA A 57 9.43 20.48 -9.10
N ALA A 58 8.28 20.82 -8.50
CA ALA A 58 7.46 21.94 -8.92
C ALA A 58 8.18 23.28 -8.74
N PHE A 59 8.83 23.52 -7.59
CA PHE A 59 9.61 24.72 -7.31
C PHE A 59 10.80 24.86 -8.27
N ALA A 60 11.54 23.78 -8.52
CA ALA A 60 12.67 23.79 -9.43
C ALA A 60 12.27 24.10 -10.90
N LEU A 61 11.05 23.72 -11.31
CA LEU A 61 10.54 24.04 -12.63
C LEU A 61 9.91 25.44 -12.68
N ALA A 62 9.26 25.87 -11.61
CA ALA A 62 8.73 27.21 -11.45
C ALA A 62 9.83 28.27 -11.52
N SER A 63 10.96 28.05 -10.83
CA SER A 63 12.14 28.95 -10.87
C SER A 63 12.75 29.06 -12.27
N ARG A 64 12.52 28.08 -13.15
CA ARG A 64 12.90 28.08 -14.57
C ARG A 64 11.81 28.66 -15.49
N GLY A 65 10.87 29.43 -14.94
CA GLY A 65 9.82 30.12 -15.68
C GLY A 65 8.71 29.19 -16.21
N ALA A 66 8.54 27.98 -15.65
CA ALA A 66 7.47 27.08 -16.09
C ALA A 66 6.07 27.72 -15.96
N LEU A 67 5.88 28.60 -14.97
CA LEU A 67 4.61 29.27 -14.69
C LEU A 67 4.28 30.44 -15.62
N ASN A 68 5.21 30.86 -16.48
CA ASN A 68 5.00 31.94 -17.46
C ASN A 68 4.03 31.54 -18.59
N ARG A 69 3.59 30.29 -18.61
CA ARG A 69 2.66 29.74 -19.61
C ARG A 69 1.45 29.13 -18.91
N PRO A 70 0.25 29.21 -19.50
CA PRO A 70 -0.98 28.66 -18.91
C PRO A 70 -0.85 27.16 -18.60
N LEU A 71 -0.15 26.41 -19.46
CA LEU A 71 0.09 24.98 -19.25
C LEU A 71 0.89 24.68 -17.97
N GLY A 72 1.87 25.52 -17.62
CA GLY A 72 2.62 25.34 -16.37
C GLY A 72 1.78 25.67 -15.14
N ARG A 73 0.92 26.69 -15.23
CA ARG A 73 -0.07 27.00 -14.17
C ARG A 73 -1.06 25.85 -13.98
N ALA A 74 -1.54 25.25 -15.07
CA ALA A 74 -2.37 24.05 -15.01
C ALA A 74 -1.63 22.88 -14.35
N GLY A 75 -0.35 22.67 -14.67
CA GLY A 75 0.49 21.67 -14.01
C GLY A 75 0.60 21.89 -12.50
N LEU A 76 0.84 23.14 -12.07
CA LEU A 76 0.89 23.48 -10.66
C LEU A 76 -0.45 23.21 -9.95
N ALA A 77 -1.58 23.53 -10.59
CA ALA A 77 -2.90 23.24 -10.05
C ALA A 77 -3.12 21.72 -9.86
N VAL A 78 -2.71 20.91 -10.85
CA VAL A 78 -2.74 19.43 -10.74
C VAL A 78 -1.86 18.93 -9.58
N SER A 79 -0.66 19.48 -9.42
CA SER A 79 0.21 19.17 -8.28
C SER A 79 -0.43 19.54 -6.94
N ALA A 80 -1.06 20.70 -6.84
CA ALA A 80 -1.75 21.12 -5.61
C ALA A 80 -2.88 20.17 -5.22
N VAL A 81 -3.69 19.73 -6.19
CA VAL A 81 -4.73 18.70 -5.96
C VAL A 81 -4.10 17.38 -5.52
N SER A 82 -2.98 16.96 -6.15
CA SER A 82 -2.22 15.78 -5.75
C SER A 82 -1.73 15.86 -4.31
N TRP A 83 -1.21 17.02 -3.86
CA TRP A 83 -0.78 17.21 -2.47
C TRP A 83 -1.92 17.12 -1.47
N LEU A 84 -3.09 17.71 -1.79
CA LEU A 84 -4.28 17.62 -0.94
C LEU A 84 -4.76 16.17 -0.82
N ALA A 85 -4.76 15.42 -1.91
CA ALA A 85 -5.07 14.00 -1.90
C ALA A 85 -4.08 13.22 -1.02
N LEU A 86 -2.76 13.40 -1.20
CA LEU A 86 -1.75 12.73 -0.38
C LEU A 86 -1.86 13.09 1.11
N TRP A 87 -2.20 14.34 1.43
CA TRP A 87 -2.44 14.75 2.81
C TRP A 87 -3.65 14.05 3.42
N ASN A 88 -4.75 13.93 2.67
CA ASN A 88 -5.91 13.16 3.11
C ASN A 88 -5.57 11.68 3.31
N LEU A 89 -4.76 11.10 2.41
CA LEU A 89 -4.30 9.71 2.53
C LEU A 89 -3.52 9.50 3.82
N HIS A 90 -2.61 10.44 4.13
CA HIS A 90 -1.87 10.44 5.39
C HIS A 90 -2.82 10.49 6.60
N ARG A 91 -3.82 11.38 6.59
CA ARG A 91 -4.80 11.49 7.69
C ARG A 91 -5.63 10.23 7.87
N GLU A 92 -6.07 9.60 6.78
CA GLU A 92 -6.80 8.34 6.81
C GLU A 92 -5.95 7.22 7.42
N ALA A 93 -4.67 7.14 7.03
CA ALA A 93 -3.73 6.17 7.59
C ALA A 93 -3.58 6.33 9.11
N GLN A 94 -3.48 7.57 9.61
CA GLN A 94 -3.39 7.84 11.05
C GLN A 94 -4.68 7.46 11.81
N ARG A 95 -5.85 7.61 11.19
CA ARG A 95 -7.14 7.24 11.81
C ARG A 95 -7.35 5.73 11.88
N ALA A 96 -6.80 4.98 10.92
CA ALA A 96 -6.97 3.54 10.83
C ALA A 96 -6.53 2.82 12.11
N ALA A 97 -5.46 3.28 12.76
CA ALA A 97 -4.99 2.72 14.03
C ALA A 97 -6.04 2.83 15.14
N GLY A 98 -6.69 3.98 15.29
CA GLY A 98 -7.73 4.19 16.29
C GLY A 98 -9.01 3.39 16.01
N LEU A 99 -9.40 3.29 14.73
CA LEU A 99 -10.55 2.46 14.33
C LEU A 99 -10.31 0.98 14.59
N LEU A 100 -9.13 0.48 14.24
CA LEU A 100 -8.72 -0.89 14.54
C LEU A 100 -8.71 -1.14 16.05
N GLU A 101 -8.15 -0.20 16.82
CA GLU A 101 -8.12 -0.31 18.27
C GLU A 101 -9.51 -0.37 18.88
N THR A 102 -10.42 0.50 18.41
CA THR A 102 -11.81 0.52 18.88
C THR A 102 -12.49 -0.82 18.59
N ALA A 103 -12.37 -1.33 17.37
CA ALA A 103 -12.93 -2.63 17.00
C ALA A 103 -12.34 -3.79 17.83
N LEU A 104 -11.04 -3.75 18.13
CA LEU A 104 -10.40 -4.75 18.99
C LEU A 104 -10.90 -4.67 20.43
N VAL A 105 -11.09 -3.46 20.97
CA VAL A 105 -11.65 -3.25 22.31
C VAL A 105 -13.11 -3.70 22.38
N ASP A 106 -13.90 -3.44 21.35
CA ASP A 106 -15.32 -3.82 21.30
C ASP A 106 -15.49 -5.35 21.28
N GLU A 107 -14.68 -6.05 20.47
CA GLU A 107 -14.77 -7.51 20.31
C GLU A 107 -14.03 -8.28 21.41
N LEU A 108 -12.86 -7.78 21.82
CA LEU A 108 -11.96 -8.50 22.73
C LEU A 108 -11.94 -7.90 24.14
N GLY A 109 -12.55 -6.74 24.38
CA GLY A 109 -12.56 -6.02 25.66
C GLY A 109 -11.34 -5.13 25.91
N ALA A 110 -11.50 -4.06 26.71
CA ALA A 110 -10.48 -3.02 26.95
C ALA A 110 -9.12 -3.53 27.47
N GLY A 111 -9.09 -4.70 28.10
CA GLY A 111 -7.86 -5.35 28.60
C GLY A 111 -7.27 -6.40 27.66
N TYR A 112 -7.71 -6.51 26.40
CA TYR A 112 -7.31 -7.62 25.53
C TYR A 112 -5.79 -7.74 25.39
N ARG A 113 -5.07 -6.60 25.36
CA ARG A 113 -3.61 -6.57 25.25
C ARG A 113 -2.89 -7.33 26.36
N SER A 114 -3.38 -7.27 27.61
CA SER A 114 -2.75 -7.99 28.73
C SER A 114 -2.97 -9.50 28.65
N ARG A 115 -3.88 -9.96 27.80
CA ARG A 115 -4.13 -11.37 27.48
C ARG A 115 -3.40 -11.84 26.22
N ILE A 116 -2.74 -10.94 25.49
CA ILE A 116 -1.86 -11.31 24.38
C ILE A 116 -0.59 -11.92 25.00
N VAL A 117 -0.64 -13.23 25.22
CA VAL A 117 0.54 -14.03 25.50
C VAL A 117 1.21 -14.31 24.16
N ALA A 118 1.83 -13.29 23.58
CA ALA A 118 2.78 -13.51 22.51
C ALA A 118 4.07 -14.01 23.19
N PRO A 119 4.45 -15.29 23.09
CA PRO A 119 5.87 -15.54 23.09
C PRO A 119 6.40 -14.65 21.96
N LEU A 120 7.29 -13.71 22.28
CA LEU A 120 8.19 -13.18 21.27
C LEU A 120 9.08 -14.37 20.89
N THR A 121 8.52 -15.33 20.15
CA THR A 121 9.27 -16.41 19.55
C THR A 121 10.38 -15.69 18.79
N GLN A 122 11.63 -15.99 19.13
CA GLN A 122 12.76 -15.43 18.38
C GLN A 122 12.42 -15.62 16.90
N PRO A 123 12.54 -14.58 16.06
CA PRO A 123 12.25 -14.70 14.64
C PRO A 123 12.91 -15.97 14.17
N VAL A 124 12.12 -16.92 13.65
CA VAL A 124 12.70 -18.10 13.04
C VAL A 124 13.67 -17.57 12.01
N ASP A 125 14.97 -17.85 12.19
CA ASP A 125 16.00 -17.53 11.21
C ASP A 125 15.70 -18.36 9.97
N ALA A 126 14.77 -17.85 9.17
CA ALA A 126 14.46 -18.32 7.85
C ALA A 126 15.36 -17.51 6.93
N PRO A 127 16.56 -18.01 6.55
CA PRO A 127 17.47 -17.27 5.70
C PRO A 127 16.78 -16.96 4.38
N MET A 128 16.28 -15.74 4.24
CA MET A 128 15.68 -15.26 3.00
C MET A 128 16.79 -14.75 2.10
N ARG A 129 16.85 -15.25 0.88
CA ARG A 129 17.77 -14.70 -0.12
C ARG A 129 17.28 -13.32 -0.55
N ARG A 130 18.20 -12.40 -0.87
CA ARG A 130 17.85 -11.06 -1.40
C ARG A 130 16.87 -11.13 -2.59
N VAL A 131 17.00 -12.16 -3.43
CA VAL A 131 16.09 -12.42 -4.55
C VAL A 131 14.68 -12.80 -4.08
N GLU A 132 14.53 -13.52 -2.98
CA GLU A 132 13.21 -13.90 -2.41
C GLU A 132 12.53 -12.70 -1.72
N ILE A 133 13.32 -11.75 -1.21
CA ILE A 133 12.83 -10.46 -0.67
C ILE A 133 12.39 -9.55 -1.83
N ALA A 134 13.22 -9.44 -2.88
CA ALA A 134 12.95 -8.59 -4.03
C ALA A 134 11.83 -9.13 -4.94
N PHE A 135 11.70 -10.45 -5.01
CA PHE A 135 10.70 -11.13 -5.81
C PHE A 135 9.99 -12.16 -4.94
N ALA A 136 8.74 -11.85 -4.58
CA ALA A 136 7.88 -12.81 -3.88
C ALA A 136 7.89 -14.14 -4.68
N PRO A 137 8.32 -15.27 -4.07
CA PRO A 137 8.49 -16.51 -4.81
C PRO A 137 7.14 -17.00 -5.35
N ARG A 138 6.92 -16.81 -6.65
CA ARG A 138 5.72 -17.31 -7.34
C ARG A 138 5.75 -18.83 -7.32
N GLY A 139 4.63 -19.46 -6.96
CA GLY A 139 4.45 -20.91 -7.01
C GLY A 139 4.86 -21.71 -5.76
N ARG A 140 5.61 -21.14 -4.80
CA ARG A 140 5.93 -21.87 -3.55
C ARG A 140 4.79 -21.92 -2.54
N ARG A 141 3.76 -21.09 -2.72
CA ARG A 141 2.61 -21.03 -1.80
C ARG A 141 1.57 -22.11 -2.10
N SER A 142 1.32 -22.45 -3.38
CA SER A 142 0.26 -23.40 -3.76
C SER A 142 0.43 -24.78 -3.12
N ARG A 143 1.66 -25.23 -2.89
CA ARG A 143 1.94 -26.51 -2.18
C ARG A 143 1.41 -26.57 -0.75
N TYR A 144 1.08 -25.42 -0.16
CA TYR A 144 0.52 -25.30 1.18
C TYR A 144 -0.97 -25.00 1.17
N LEU A 145 -1.58 -24.75 0.01
CA LEU A 145 -3.00 -24.41 -0.08
C LEU A 145 -3.84 -25.69 0.10
N ARG A 146 -4.68 -25.72 1.15
CA ARG A 146 -5.60 -26.83 1.42
C ARG A 146 -7.02 -26.54 0.94
N ALA A 147 -7.48 -25.31 1.14
CA ALA A 147 -8.76 -24.85 0.66
C ALA A 147 -8.63 -23.39 0.23
N ALA A 148 -9.19 -23.05 -0.93
CA ALA A 148 -9.23 -21.69 -1.42
C ALA A 148 -10.65 -21.13 -1.29
N ASN A 149 -10.76 -19.81 -1.13
CA ASN A 149 -12.03 -19.08 -1.20
C ASN A 149 -13.14 -19.64 -0.30
N GLN A 150 -12.81 -20.06 0.92
CA GLN A 150 -13.80 -20.55 1.89
C GLN A 150 -14.58 -19.39 2.49
N ARG A 151 -15.92 -19.47 2.45
CA ARG A 151 -16.77 -18.44 3.05
C ARG A 151 -16.77 -18.57 4.57
N TYR A 152 -16.47 -17.49 5.27
CA TYR A 152 -16.53 -17.42 6.74
C TYR A 152 -17.57 -16.43 7.27
N GLY A 153 -18.26 -15.72 6.37
CA GLY A 153 -19.35 -14.82 6.75
C GLY A 153 -20.11 -14.27 5.55
N GLU A 154 -21.03 -13.35 5.82
CA GLU A 154 -22.07 -12.93 4.87
C GLU A 154 -21.62 -11.92 3.80
N HIS A 155 -20.48 -11.24 3.97
CA HIS A 155 -20.08 -10.11 3.12
C HIS A 155 -19.38 -10.53 1.80
N GLY A 156 -19.88 -11.58 1.15
CA GLY A 156 -19.48 -12.00 -0.19
C GLY A 156 -17.97 -12.20 -0.35
N ARG A 157 -17.37 -11.57 -1.36
CA ARG A 157 -15.93 -11.71 -1.68
C ARG A 157 -14.98 -11.23 -0.57
N ARG A 158 -15.45 -10.38 0.34
CA ARG A 158 -14.65 -9.88 1.48
C ARG A 158 -14.58 -10.90 2.62
N ASN A 159 -15.52 -11.84 2.66
CA ASN A 159 -15.59 -12.88 3.67
C ASN A 159 -15.16 -14.25 3.10
N LEU A 160 -14.11 -14.24 2.28
CA LEU A 160 -13.45 -15.43 1.79
C LEU A 160 -12.09 -15.58 2.47
N LEU A 161 -11.72 -16.80 2.86
CA LEU A 161 -10.40 -17.12 3.38
C LEU A 161 -9.77 -18.28 2.61
N ASP A 162 -8.44 -18.27 2.55
CA ASP A 162 -7.65 -19.40 2.08
C ASP A 162 -7.06 -20.12 3.29
N VAL A 163 -7.19 -21.44 3.33
CA VAL A 163 -6.61 -22.30 4.37
C VAL A 163 -5.26 -22.82 3.88
N TRP A 164 -4.19 -22.40 4.56
CA TRP A 164 -2.83 -22.84 4.27
C TRP A 164 -2.34 -23.77 5.38
N ALA A 165 -1.90 -24.98 5.03
CA ALA A 165 -1.30 -25.91 5.96
C ALA A 165 -0.20 -26.72 5.28
N ARG A 166 0.89 -26.98 6.00
CA ARG A 166 1.90 -27.93 5.52
C ARG A 166 1.32 -29.34 5.57
N ALA A 167 1.75 -30.19 4.64
CA ALA A 167 1.23 -31.54 4.56
C ALA A 167 1.65 -32.45 5.71
N ASP A 168 2.74 -32.09 6.37
CA ASP A 168 3.37 -32.82 7.46
C ASP A 168 2.90 -32.38 8.86
N LEU A 169 2.06 -31.35 8.98
CA LEU A 169 1.46 -30.97 10.27
C LEU A 169 0.17 -31.76 10.54
N PRO A 170 -0.01 -32.30 11.77
CA PRO A 170 -1.28 -32.86 12.22
C PRO A 170 -2.43 -31.86 12.08
N ARG A 171 -3.65 -32.33 11.82
CA ARG A 171 -4.83 -31.46 11.60
C ARG A 171 -5.26 -30.70 12.86
N ASP A 172 -4.92 -31.26 14.02
CA ASP A 172 -5.17 -30.74 15.36
C ASP A 172 -3.94 -30.01 15.94
N ALA A 173 -2.85 -29.92 15.17
CA ALA A 173 -1.72 -29.10 15.57
C ALA A 173 -2.19 -27.65 15.71
N ARG A 174 -1.90 -27.04 16.87
CA ARG A 174 -2.08 -25.59 17.02
C ARG A 174 -1.30 -24.91 15.91
N ALA A 175 -1.87 -23.82 15.38
CA ALA A 175 -1.13 -22.95 14.48
C ALA A 175 0.24 -22.67 15.11
N PRO A 176 1.35 -22.80 14.36
CA PRO A 176 2.65 -22.42 14.89
C PRO A 176 2.56 -20.95 15.28
N VAL A 177 2.49 -20.70 16.58
CA VAL A 177 2.61 -19.36 17.17
C VAL A 177 4.06 -18.91 17.10
#